data_AF-A0AAE0F9P4-F1
#
_entry.id   AF-A0AAE0F9P4-F1
#
_cell.length_a   1.000
_cell.length_b   1.000
_cell.length_c   1.000
_cell.angle_alpha   90.00
_cell.angle_beta   90.00
_cell.angle_gamma   90.00
#
_symmetry.space_group_name_H-M   'P 1'
#
loop_
_entity.id
_entity.type
_entity.pdbx_description
1 polymer ?
#
loop_
_entity_poly.entity_id
_entity_poly.type
_entity_poly.pdbx_seq_one_letter_code
_entity_poly.pdbx_strand_id
1 'polypeptide(L)'
;SPSHRAPAVPVPLLPLESFLSGVATGRAGEVECREYRRSVMAAMPHYWARREDTQMRLAHFGKSRKPKSQRPAVKSASQPAASVAKPRSQPALATSNKMVAAVEHAVVAASKGRHEKPSKRTRHAPTSSFQDNVIVAHLKEGIEAVQLYTGRTVCKLLLPPDSVHADVNGDSVLDHIQAHGWHPQNPEDGSGVRIPRCWATVTSGIGREQLFNGSICRTNMGHEGSVSRSGRGESHSPLEVAPPALMPAADTYLPGSKAVKRRGATSDLVFLNSRGEVTMYAIDGTKRWQLQVHTTWHRSGYDGEEDVAPALVTFAPRVGGRVEAILASGAQIAAVISPTGHKLQKIALPNVPTSPPRLVDLNGDGLNDLLIPVQGGFYVFLQRAQSGQLPFTAMLGILIVAMAMVYFTQQQPGGDARGSKPQRSTD
;
A
#
# COMPACT_ATOMS: atom_id res chain seq x y z
N SER A 1 -27.75 -49.20 -22.61
CA SER A 1 -28.18 -47.81 -22.78
C SER A 1 -27.48 -46.91 -21.78
N PRO A 2 -26.45 -46.14 -22.18
CA PRO A 2 -25.92 -45.07 -21.35
C PRO A 2 -26.58 -43.74 -21.75
N SER A 3 -26.97 -42.99 -20.72
CA SER A 3 -27.65 -41.70 -20.81
C SER A 3 -26.70 -40.61 -21.32
N HIS A 4 -27.08 -39.98 -22.43
CA HIS A 4 -26.45 -38.77 -22.93
C HIS A 4 -26.70 -37.60 -21.97
N ARG A 5 -25.65 -37.08 -21.33
CA ARG A 5 -25.65 -35.74 -20.73
C ARG A 5 -25.47 -34.73 -21.86
N ALA A 6 -26.47 -33.86 -22.04
CA ALA A 6 -26.44 -32.78 -23.01
C ALA A 6 -25.31 -31.76 -22.67
N PRO A 7 -24.64 -31.18 -23.68
CA PRO A 7 -23.64 -30.14 -23.46
C PRO A 7 -24.31 -28.84 -22.98
N ALA A 8 -23.65 -28.17 -22.03
CA ALA A 8 -24.07 -26.87 -21.51
C ALA A 8 -24.08 -25.82 -22.64
N VAL A 9 -25.24 -25.17 -22.81
CA VAL A 9 -25.44 -24.07 -23.75
C VAL A 9 -24.64 -22.85 -23.24
N PRO A 10 -23.82 -22.19 -24.07
CA PRO A 10 -23.14 -20.97 -23.68
C PRO A 10 -24.16 -19.84 -23.47
N VAL A 11 -24.15 -19.27 -22.27
CA VAL A 11 -24.93 -18.07 -21.94
C VAL A 11 -24.31 -16.89 -22.71
N PRO A 12 -25.09 -16.15 -23.53
CA PRO A 12 -24.56 -15.04 -24.30
C PRO A 12 -24.12 -13.91 -23.36
N LEU A 13 -22.87 -13.45 -23.54
CA LEU A 13 -22.33 -12.23 -22.94
C LEU A 13 -23.17 -11.03 -23.43
N LEU A 14 -23.89 -10.39 -22.50
CA LEU A 14 -24.64 -9.18 -22.78
C LEU A 14 -23.68 -7.98 -22.98
N PRO A 15 -24.01 -7.04 -23.87
CA PRO A 15 -23.16 -5.91 -24.22
C PRO A 15 -22.97 -4.90 -23.07
N LEU A 16 -21.80 -4.24 -23.11
CA LEU A 16 -21.20 -3.35 -22.10
C LEU A 16 -21.95 -2.02 -21.83
N GLU A 17 -23.18 -1.83 -22.33
CA GLU A 17 -23.91 -0.54 -22.23
C GLU A 17 -24.95 -0.46 -21.10
N SER A 18 -25.11 -1.49 -20.27
CA SER A 18 -26.06 -1.48 -19.15
C SER A 18 -25.50 -0.95 -17.81
N PHE A 19 -24.20 -0.61 -17.73
CA PHE A 19 -23.48 -0.45 -16.47
C PHE A 19 -23.67 0.89 -15.73
N LEU A 20 -24.49 1.81 -16.24
CA LEU A 20 -24.97 2.99 -15.52
C LEU A 20 -26.49 3.15 -15.47
N SER A 21 -27.21 2.06 -15.70
CA SER A 21 -28.41 1.82 -14.92
C SER A 21 -28.05 0.66 -14.01
N GLY A 22 -27.65 0.94 -12.77
CA GLY A 22 -27.95 -0.01 -11.72
C GLY A 22 -29.46 -0.22 -11.79
N VAL A 23 -29.91 -1.27 -12.46
CA VAL A 23 -31.29 -1.73 -12.35
C VAL A 23 -31.44 -1.98 -10.87
N ALA A 24 -32.17 -1.07 -10.24
CA ALA A 24 -32.66 -1.23 -8.91
C ALA A 24 -33.55 -2.47 -8.89
N THR A 25 -32.94 -3.64 -8.71
CA THR A 25 -33.58 -4.71 -7.96
C THR A 25 -33.33 -4.44 -6.49
N GLY A 26 -33.57 -3.20 -6.07
CA GLY A 26 -33.43 -2.81 -4.68
C GLY A 26 -34.58 -3.42 -3.92
N ARG A 27 -34.29 -4.24 -2.91
CA ARG A 27 -35.27 -4.46 -1.85
C ARG A 27 -35.57 -3.09 -1.22
N ALA A 28 -36.83 -2.85 -0.88
CA ALA A 28 -37.27 -1.58 -0.33
C ALA A 28 -36.36 -1.14 0.85
N GLY A 29 -35.60 -0.06 0.66
CA GLY A 29 -34.68 0.49 1.66
C GLY A 29 -33.21 0.61 1.26
N GLU A 30 -32.80 0.03 0.12
CA GLU A 30 -31.43 0.19 -0.39
C GLU A 30 -31.16 1.62 -0.89
N VAL A 31 -30.11 2.25 -0.36
CA VAL A 31 -29.65 3.59 -0.78
C VAL A 31 -28.49 3.43 -1.76
N GLU A 32 -28.41 4.30 -2.77
CA GLU A 32 -27.29 4.31 -3.72
C GLU A 32 -25.95 4.47 -2.98
N CYS A 33 -24.97 3.60 -3.27
CA CYS A 33 -23.59 3.65 -2.71
C CYS A 33 -22.94 5.04 -2.80
N ARG A 34 -23.40 5.87 -3.75
CA ARG A 34 -22.98 7.25 -3.94
C ARG A 34 -23.12 8.11 -2.68
N GLU A 35 -24.16 7.90 -1.87
CA GLU A 35 -24.30 8.63 -0.59
C GLU A 35 -23.18 8.26 0.39
N TYR A 36 -22.63 7.06 0.30
CA TYR A 36 -21.59 6.53 1.18
C TYR A 36 -20.21 6.53 0.53
N ARG A 37 -19.98 7.32 -0.53
CA ARG A 37 -18.74 7.34 -1.33
C ARG A 37 -17.47 7.22 -0.49
N ARG A 38 -17.27 8.08 0.53
CA ARG A 38 -16.05 8.01 1.36
C ARG A 38 -15.88 6.69 2.10
N SER A 39 -16.96 6.14 2.65
CA SER A 39 -16.94 4.86 3.37
C SER A 39 -16.75 3.68 2.41
N VAL A 40 -17.33 3.75 1.22
CA VAL A 40 -17.11 2.78 0.14
C VAL A 40 -15.64 2.78 -0.31
N MET A 41 -15.06 3.97 -0.55
CA MET A 41 -13.64 4.07 -0.92
C MET A 41 -12.71 3.57 0.20
N ALA A 42 -13.07 3.79 1.47
CA ALA A 42 -12.31 3.26 2.61
C ALA A 42 -12.39 1.73 2.76
N ALA A 43 -13.37 1.08 2.13
CA ALA A 43 -13.48 -0.38 2.09
C ALA A 43 -12.66 -1.01 0.94
N MET A 44 -12.13 -0.22 0.01
CA MET A 44 -11.27 -0.71 -1.07
C MET A 44 -9.86 -1.09 -0.54
N PRO A 45 -9.10 -1.96 -1.25
CA PRO A 45 -9.40 -2.58 -2.54
C PRO A 45 -10.42 -3.72 -2.48
N HIS A 46 -11.11 -3.95 -3.60
CA HIS A 46 -11.94 -5.13 -3.83
C HIS A 46 -11.34 -6.01 -4.93
N TYR A 47 -11.30 -7.31 -4.70
CA TYR A 47 -10.93 -8.34 -5.65
C TYR A 47 -11.67 -9.62 -5.32
N TRP A 48 -12.10 -10.36 -6.34
CA TRP A 48 -12.69 -11.69 -6.17
C TRP A 48 -12.44 -12.52 -7.43
N ALA A 49 -11.83 -13.70 -7.27
CA ALA A 49 -11.74 -14.71 -8.33
C ALA A 49 -12.16 -16.10 -7.84
N ARG A 50 -11.96 -16.38 -6.55
CA ARG A 50 -12.27 -17.66 -5.91
C ARG A 50 -13.16 -17.47 -4.70
N ARG A 51 -13.79 -18.55 -4.24
CA ARG A 51 -14.66 -18.52 -3.06
C ARG A 51 -13.90 -18.04 -1.82
N GLU A 52 -12.63 -18.40 -1.73
CA GLU A 52 -11.70 -18.10 -0.63
C GLU A 52 -11.31 -16.61 -0.57
N ASP A 53 -11.57 -15.85 -1.63
CA ASP A 53 -11.38 -14.39 -1.68
C ASP A 53 -12.51 -13.64 -0.97
N THR A 54 -13.60 -14.33 -0.61
CA THR A 54 -14.72 -13.75 0.14
C THR A 54 -14.23 -13.26 1.50
N GLN A 55 -14.44 -11.97 1.77
CA GLN A 55 -13.98 -11.33 3.02
C GLN A 55 -15.11 -10.54 3.66
N MET A 56 -15.16 -10.54 4.98
CA MET A 56 -16.07 -9.71 5.77
C MET A 56 -15.27 -8.92 6.78
N ARG A 57 -15.57 -7.62 6.89
CA ARG A 57 -14.87 -6.72 7.81
C ARG A 57 -15.87 -5.77 8.47
N LEU A 58 -15.61 -5.43 9.72
CA LEU A 58 -16.33 -4.37 10.40
C LEU A 58 -15.87 -3.01 9.88
N ALA A 59 -16.80 -2.09 9.70
CA ALA A 59 -16.50 -0.73 9.29
C ALA A 59 -17.54 0.28 9.78
N HIS A 60 -17.18 1.55 9.66
CA HIS A 60 -18.10 2.67 9.87
C HIS A 60 -18.53 3.32 8.55
N PHE A 61 -19.83 3.26 8.25
CA PHE A 61 -20.46 3.89 7.10
C PHE A 61 -21.19 5.16 7.50
N GLY A 62 -20.71 6.29 6.97
CA GLY A 62 -21.28 7.61 7.18
C GLY A 62 -21.68 8.25 5.85
N LYS A 63 -22.82 8.95 5.83
CA LYS A 63 -23.26 9.67 4.63
C LYS A 63 -22.27 10.80 4.30
N SER A 64 -21.90 10.89 3.04
CA SER A 64 -21.07 11.95 2.48
C SER A 64 -21.82 13.27 2.60
N ARG A 65 -21.29 14.20 3.41
CA ARG A 65 -21.83 15.56 3.52
C ARG A 65 -21.89 16.21 2.13
N LYS A 66 -23.10 16.57 1.66
CA LYS A 66 -23.26 17.45 0.50
C LYS A 66 -22.47 18.74 0.77
N PRO A 67 -21.66 19.24 -0.17
CA PRO A 67 -21.05 20.55 -0.01
C PRO A 67 -22.18 21.57 0.20
N LYS A 68 -22.10 22.33 1.30
CA LYS A 68 -23.03 23.44 1.52
C LYS A 68 -22.83 24.40 0.35
N SER A 69 -23.80 24.50 -0.56
CA SER A 69 -23.79 25.56 -1.57
C SER A 69 -23.67 26.88 -0.83
N GLN A 70 -22.55 27.58 -1.00
CA GLN A 70 -22.40 28.92 -0.48
C GLN A 70 -23.47 29.77 -1.18
N ARG A 71 -24.57 30.06 -0.48
CA ARG A 71 -25.49 31.13 -0.90
C ARG A 71 -24.64 32.42 -0.97
N PRO A 72 -24.69 33.18 -2.06
CA PRO A 72 -23.94 34.41 -2.15
C PRO A 72 -24.46 35.37 -1.07
N ALA A 73 -23.58 35.76 -0.16
CA ALA A 73 -23.88 36.78 0.83
C ALA A 73 -23.99 38.13 0.11
N VAL A 74 -25.22 38.56 -0.16
CA VAL A 74 -25.52 39.93 -0.57
C VAL A 74 -25.18 40.84 0.61
N LYS A 75 -24.09 41.59 0.49
CA LYS A 75 -23.73 42.66 1.43
C LYS A 75 -24.64 43.85 1.19
N SER A 76 -25.62 44.07 2.05
CA SER A 76 -26.33 45.35 2.14
C SER A 76 -25.49 46.33 2.96
N ALA A 77 -25.08 47.42 2.31
CA ALA A 77 -24.39 48.55 2.91
C ALA A 77 -25.35 49.41 3.74
N SER A 78 -24.93 49.84 4.92
CA SER A 78 -25.45 51.03 5.58
C SER A 78 -24.29 51.76 6.28
N GLN A 79 -24.16 53.03 5.92
CA GLN A 79 -23.11 53.99 6.27
C GLN A 79 -23.24 54.56 7.71
N PRO A 80 -22.24 55.35 8.18
CA PRO A 80 -21.88 55.49 9.59
C PRO A 80 -22.34 56.82 10.23
N ALA A 81 -22.29 56.88 11.57
CA ALA A 81 -22.43 58.12 12.34
C ALA A 81 -21.17 58.43 13.18
N ALA A 82 -20.56 59.55 12.82
CA ALA A 82 -19.86 60.59 13.59
C ALA A 82 -18.93 60.25 14.78
N SER A 83 -17.69 60.72 14.60
CA SER A 83 -16.58 60.90 15.53
C SER A 83 -16.75 62.06 16.53
N VAL A 84 -16.11 61.97 17.69
CA VAL A 84 -15.52 63.13 18.41
C VAL A 84 -14.14 62.76 18.94
N ALA A 85 -13.16 63.63 18.67
CA ALA A 85 -11.71 63.51 18.91
C ALA A 85 -11.27 64.24 20.20
N LYS A 86 -10.15 63.90 20.86
CA LYS A 86 -8.77 64.48 20.74
C LYS A 86 -7.99 64.17 22.06
N PRO A 87 -6.67 64.48 22.25
CA PRO A 87 -5.53 64.49 21.32
C PRO A 87 -4.19 63.91 21.90
N ARG A 88 -3.36 63.36 20.98
CA ARG A 88 -1.90 63.50 20.76
C ARG A 88 -0.93 63.95 21.90
N SER A 89 0.12 63.14 22.13
CA SER A 89 1.54 63.56 22.07
C SER A 89 2.50 62.35 21.96
N GLN A 90 3.42 62.40 20.99
CA GLN A 90 4.54 61.46 20.74
C GLN A 90 5.83 61.97 21.45
N PRO A 91 7.06 61.50 21.12
CA PRO A 91 7.67 60.17 21.32
C PRO A 91 9.03 60.28 22.06
N ALA A 92 9.52 59.20 22.70
CA ALA A 92 10.97 59.07 22.95
C ALA A 92 11.39 57.60 23.08
N LEU A 93 12.45 57.29 22.32
CA LEU A 93 13.16 56.02 22.20
C LEU A 93 13.65 55.47 23.55
N ALA A 94 13.37 54.19 23.82
CA ALA A 94 14.22 53.37 24.69
C ALA A 94 14.17 51.89 24.22
N THR A 95 15.20 51.50 23.48
CA THR A 95 15.64 50.14 23.23
C THR A 95 15.89 49.39 24.53
N SER A 96 15.24 48.24 24.79
CA SER A 96 15.83 47.16 25.60
C SER A 96 15.06 45.82 25.53
N ASN A 97 15.70 44.85 24.88
CA ASN A 97 15.87 43.44 25.28
C ASN A 97 14.63 42.53 25.52
N LYS A 98 14.10 41.99 24.42
CA LYS A 98 13.14 40.85 24.36
C LYS A 98 13.64 39.54 25.01
N MET A 99 14.90 39.45 25.42
CA MET A 99 15.43 38.28 26.12
C MET A 99 15.11 38.25 27.62
N VAL A 100 14.83 39.40 28.26
CA VAL A 100 14.51 39.45 29.70
C VAL A 100 13.08 38.93 29.96
N ALA A 101 12.13 39.27 29.09
CA ALA A 101 10.76 38.76 29.16
C ALA A 101 10.65 37.23 28.95
N ALA A 102 11.60 36.63 28.21
CA ALA A 102 11.65 35.19 28.00
C ALA A 102 12.18 34.44 29.22
N VAL A 103 13.07 35.06 30.02
CA VAL A 103 13.62 34.46 31.24
C VAL A 103 12.62 34.52 32.40
N GLU A 104 11.85 35.60 32.53
CA GLU A 104 10.78 35.67 33.53
C GLU A 104 9.68 34.62 33.30
N HIS A 105 9.33 34.34 32.03
CA HIS A 105 8.36 33.30 31.70
C HIS A 105 8.88 31.88 31.98
N ALA A 106 10.20 31.67 31.88
CA ALA A 106 10.83 30.37 32.16
C ALA A 106 10.97 30.10 33.68
N VAL A 107 11.23 31.15 34.48
CA VAL A 107 11.33 31.04 35.95
C VAL A 107 9.95 30.79 36.59
N VAL A 108 8.88 31.38 36.04
CA VAL A 108 7.50 31.11 36.49
C VAL A 108 6.99 29.73 36.04
N ALA A 109 7.53 29.18 34.94
CA ALA A 109 7.23 27.82 34.50
C ALA A 109 7.97 26.74 35.32
N ALA A 110 9.13 27.08 35.90
CA ALA A 110 9.95 26.18 36.71
C ALA A 110 9.49 26.06 38.17
N SER A 111 8.65 26.98 38.68
CA SER A 111 8.20 27.02 40.08
C SER A 111 6.88 26.29 40.37
N LYS A 112 6.21 25.71 39.36
CA LYS A 112 5.01 24.87 39.56
C LYS A 112 5.39 23.39 39.64
N GLY A 113 5.59 22.94 40.88
CA GLY A 113 5.86 21.56 41.27
C GLY A 113 4.88 20.55 40.67
N ARG A 114 5.45 19.45 40.16
CA ARG A 114 4.77 18.36 39.48
C ARG A 114 4.24 17.37 40.52
N HIS A 115 2.95 17.42 40.83
CA HIS A 115 2.26 16.29 41.45
C HIS A 115 2.11 15.18 40.40
N GLU A 116 2.80 14.05 40.61
CA GLU A 116 2.60 12.81 39.86
C GLU A 116 1.14 12.36 39.97
N LYS A 117 0.48 12.21 38.81
CA LYS A 117 -0.76 11.43 38.69
C LYS A 117 -0.41 10.09 38.04
N PRO A 118 -1.04 8.97 38.49
CA PRO A 118 -0.60 7.64 38.10
C PRO A 118 -0.79 7.37 36.61
N SER A 119 0.20 6.65 36.06
CA SER A 119 0.24 6.06 34.73
C SER A 119 -1.09 5.42 34.31
N LYS A 120 -1.72 5.98 33.26
CA LYS A 120 -2.75 5.27 32.50
C LYS A 120 -2.05 4.37 31.47
N ARG A 121 -2.21 3.06 31.69
CA ARG A 121 -1.88 1.94 30.79
C ARG A 121 -2.14 2.27 29.31
N THR A 122 -1.13 1.92 28.50
CA THR A 122 -1.20 1.51 27.08
C THR A 122 -2.41 1.99 26.28
N ARG A 123 -2.24 3.11 25.56
CA ARG A 123 -3.11 3.45 24.44
C ARG A 123 -2.78 2.54 23.27
N HIS A 124 -3.69 1.62 22.94
CA HIS A 124 -3.76 1.06 21.59
C HIS A 124 -3.94 2.20 20.57
N ALA A 125 -3.50 1.92 19.34
CA ALA A 125 -3.53 2.76 18.14
C ALA A 125 -4.85 3.56 17.97
N PRO A 126 -4.86 4.68 17.21
CA PRO A 126 -6.02 5.55 17.13
C PRO A 126 -7.14 4.84 16.36
N THR A 127 -8.01 4.13 17.07
CA THR A 127 -9.34 3.81 16.57
C THR A 127 -10.06 5.13 16.36
N SER A 128 -10.45 5.40 15.12
CA SER A 128 -11.38 6.47 14.79
C SER A 128 -12.53 6.46 15.78
N SER A 129 -12.92 7.63 16.29
CA SER A 129 -13.97 7.82 17.31
C SER A 129 -15.39 7.47 16.84
N PHE A 130 -15.52 6.63 15.81
CA PHE A 130 -16.77 6.14 15.26
C PHE A 130 -16.85 4.65 15.57
N GLN A 131 -17.88 4.23 16.29
CA GLN A 131 -18.19 2.81 16.44
C GLN A 131 -18.56 2.23 15.08
N ASP A 132 -18.03 1.05 14.77
CA ASP A 132 -18.41 0.29 13.58
C ASP A 132 -19.93 0.07 13.58
N ASN A 133 -20.57 0.32 12.45
CA ASN A 133 -22.03 0.25 12.30
C ASN A 133 -22.47 -0.69 11.18
N VAL A 134 -21.53 -1.21 10.38
CA VAL A 134 -21.79 -2.14 9.29
C VAL A 134 -20.77 -3.28 9.24
N ILE A 135 -21.17 -4.40 8.64
CA ILE A 135 -20.28 -5.40 8.07
C ILE A 135 -20.18 -5.11 6.57
N VAL A 136 -18.97 -4.97 6.05
CA VAL A 136 -18.70 -4.90 4.63
C VAL A 136 -18.28 -6.28 4.16
N ALA A 137 -19.06 -6.86 3.25
CA ALA A 137 -18.77 -8.12 2.60
C ALA A 137 -18.21 -7.86 1.20
N HIS A 138 -17.05 -8.45 0.90
CA HIS A 138 -16.47 -8.53 -0.43
C HIS A 138 -16.86 -9.90 -1.00
N LEU A 139 -17.71 -9.87 -2.02
CA LEU A 139 -18.35 -11.02 -2.65
C LEU A 139 -18.00 -11.08 -4.13
N LYS A 140 -18.38 -12.16 -4.82
CA LYS A 140 -18.19 -12.31 -6.27
C LYS A 140 -18.78 -11.16 -7.07
N GLU A 141 -19.95 -10.69 -6.65
CA GLU A 141 -20.70 -9.66 -7.36
C GLU A 141 -20.21 -8.25 -7.02
N GLY A 142 -19.32 -8.08 -6.04
CA GLY A 142 -18.80 -6.80 -5.58
C GLY A 142 -18.86 -6.62 -4.06
N ILE A 143 -19.13 -5.41 -3.60
CA ILE A 143 -19.21 -5.11 -2.16
C ILE A 143 -20.65 -4.91 -1.69
N GLU A 144 -20.95 -5.43 -0.51
CA GLU A 144 -22.23 -5.24 0.15
C GLU A 144 -22.01 -4.78 1.59
N ALA A 145 -22.58 -3.63 1.95
CA ALA A 145 -22.52 -3.11 3.32
C ALA A 145 -23.84 -3.42 4.03
N VAL A 146 -23.79 -4.17 5.12
CA VAL A 146 -24.95 -4.61 5.90
C VAL A 146 -24.89 -3.99 7.29
N GLN A 147 -25.97 -3.33 7.72
CA GLN A 147 -26.02 -2.68 9.03
C GLN A 147 -26.05 -3.70 10.17
N LEU A 148 -25.15 -3.54 11.15
CA LEU A 148 -24.97 -4.48 12.26
C LEU A 148 -26.26 -4.71 13.08
N TYR A 149 -26.98 -3.63 13.38
CA TYR A 149 -28.11 -3.68 14.32
C TYR A 149 -29.43 -4.11 13.66
N THR A 150 -29.59 -3.89 12.36
CA THR A 150 -30.86 -4.14 11.65
C THR A 150 -30.78 -5.29 10.65
N GLY A 151 -29.56 -5.72 10.29
CA GLY A 151 -29.33 -6.68 9.22
C GLY A 151 -29.70 -6.17 7.83
N ARG A 152 -30.07 -4.90 7.68
CA ARG A 152 -30.46 -4.32 6.39
C ARG A 152 -29.23 -3.94 5.58
N THR A 153 -29.28 -4.22 4.28
CA THR A 153 -28.28 -3.72 3.33
C THR A 153 -28.36 -2.20 3.27
N VAL A 154 -27.26 -1.54 3.63
CA VAL A 154 -27.10 -0.08 3.54
C VAL A 154 -26.93 0.32 2.09
N CYS A 155 -26.04 -0.39 1.39
CA CYS A 155 -25.77 -0.19 -0.02
C CYS A 155 -25.02 -1.40 -0.60
N LYS A 156 -25.18 -1.65 -1.90
CA LYS A 156 -24.47 -2.68 -2.66
C LYS A 156 -23.86 -2.07 -3.92
N LEU A 157 -22.57 -2.32 -4.15
CA LEU A 157 -21.86 -1.88 -5.34
C LEU A 157 -21.42 -3.11 -6.13
N LEU A 158 -21.90 -3.22 -7.36
CA LEU A 158 -21.56 -4.32 -8.25
C LEU A 158 -20.17 -4.08 -8.87
N LEU A 159 -19.28 -5.03 -8.71
CA LEU A 159 -17.91 -4.99 -9.23
C LEU A 159 -17.62 -6.33 -9.93
N PRO A 160 -17.18 -6.31 -11.21
CA PRO A 160 -16.81 -7.52 -11.92
C PRO A 160 -15.71 -8.31 -11.18
N PRO A 161 -15.77 -9.65 -11.18
CA PRO A 161 -14.70 -10.49 -10.66
C PRO A 161 -13.44 -10.40 -11.54
N ASP A 162 -12.38 -11.10 -11.13
CA ASP A 162 -11.11 -11.26 -11.86
C ASP A 162 -10.38 -9.93 -12.15
N SER A 163 -10.71 -8.89 -11.39
CA SER A 163 -10.11 -7.56 -11.50
C SER A 163 -10.04 -6.90 -10.13
N VAL A 164 -9.04 -6.04 -9.94
CA VAL A 164 -8.87 -5.28 -8.71
C VAL A 164 -9.51 -3.91 -8.90
N HIS A 165 -10.35 -3.53 -7.95
CA HIS A 165 -11.04 -2.25 -7.94
C HIS A 165 -10.57 -1.41 -6.74
N ALA A 166 -10.00 -0.24 -7.02
CA ALA A 166 -9.51 0.69 -6.00
C ALA A 166 -9.27 2.08 -6.58
N ASP A 167 -9.13 3.10 -5.74
CA ASP A 167 -8.63 4.42 -6.15
C ASP A 167 -7.10 4.43 -6.07
N VAL A 168 -6.44 4.37 -7.23
CA VAL A 168 -4.98 4.27 -7.30
C VAL A 168 -4.31 5.60 -7.61
N ASN A 169 -5.05 6.53 -8.23
CA ASN A 169 -4.56 7.87 -8.57
C ASN A 169 -4.92 8.94 -7.52
N GLY A 170 -5.74 8.59 -6.52
CA GLY A 170 -6.16 9.42 -5.39
C GLY A 170 -7.31 10.40 -5.71
N ASP A 171 -7.93 10.30 -6.88
CA ASP A 171 -8.99 11.22 -7.32
C ASP A 171 -10.39 10.88 -6.75
N SER A 172 -10.47 9.86 -5.89
CA SER A 172 -11.68 9.31 -5.27
C SER A 172 -12.66 8.64 -6.24
N VAL A 173 -12.26 8.37 -7.47
CA VAL A 173 -12.96 7.52 -8.45
C VAL A 173 -12.44 6.10 -8.32
N LEU A 174 -13.30 5.13 -8.60
CA LEU A 174 -12.89 3.73 -8.57
C LEU A 174 -12.20 3.40 -9.90
N ASP A 175 -10.96 2.93 -9.81
CA ASP A 175 -10.18 2.46 -10.94
C ASP A 175 -10.26 0.93 -11.04
N HIS A 176 -10.08 0.44 -12.25
CA HIS A 176 -10.14 -0.95 -12.62
C HIS A 176 -8.77 -1.41 -13.13
N ILE A 177 -8.22 -2.41 -12.45
CA ILE A 177 -6.89 -2.98 -12.74
C ILE A 177 -7.08 -4.42 -13.20
N GLN A 178 -6.65 -4.68 -14.42
CA GLN A 178 -6.69 -6.01 -15.02
C GLN A 178 -5.31 -6.41 -15.48
N ALA A 179 -4.96 -7.68 -15.27
CA ALA A 179 -3.71 -8.25 -15.76
C ALA A 179 -4.01 -9.53 -16.52
N HIS A 180 -3.59 -9.56 -17.78
CA HIS A 180 -3.86 -10.64 -18.70
C HIS A 180 -2.62 -11.51 -18.82
N GLY A 181 -2.81 -12.78 -18.48
CA GLY A 181 -1.85 -13.84 -18.80
C GLY A 181 -1.91 -14.22 -20.27
N TRP A 182 -1.59 -15.49 -20.56
CA TRP A 182 -1.80 -16.07 -21.88
C TRP A 182 -2.21 -17.52 -21.74
N HIS A 183 -3.30 -17.92 -22.40
CA HIS A 183 -3.71 -19.33 -22.50
C HIS A 183 -3.94 -19.69 -23.97
N PRO A 184 -3.46 -20.84 -24.47
CA PRO A 184 -3.61 -21.24 -25.86
C PRO A 184 -5.07 -21.41 -26.32
N GLN A 185 -6.02 -21.57 -25.38
CA GLN A 185 -7.45 -21.78 -25.65
C GLN A 185 -8.31 -20.51 -25.57
N ASN A 186 -7.77 -19.38 -25.08
CA ASN A 186 -8.42 -18.05 -25.11
C ASN A 186 -7.60 -17.07 -25.95
N PRO A 187 -7.52 -17.24 -27.27
CA PRO A 187 -6.72 -16.36 -28.12
C PRO A 187 -7.32 -14.97 -28.32
N GLU A 188 -8.62 -14.77 -28.07
CA GLU A 188 -9.33 -13.53 -28.39
C GLU A 188 -10.42 -13.23 -27.36
N ASP A 189 -10.25 -12.17 -26.55
CA ASP A 189 -11.41 -11.47 -25.99
C ASP A 189 -12.18 -10.92 -27.20
N GLY A 190 -13.47 -11.24 -27.33
CA GLY A 190 -14.32 -10.96 -28.49
C GLY A 190 -14.55 -9.47 -28.85
N SER A 191 -13.68 -8.57 -28.38
CA SER A 191 -13.68 -7.13 -28.64
C SER A 191 -12.85 -6.73 -29.88
N GLY A 192 -12.15 -7.66 -30.54
CA GLY A 192 -11.31 -7.37 -31.71
C GLY A 192 -10.01 -6.61 -31.40
N VAL A 193 -9.81 -6.21 -30.13
CA VAL A 193 -8.58 -5.58 -29.65
C VAL A 193 -7.63 -6.69 -29.18
N ARG A 194 -6.51 -6.88 -29.89
CA ARG A 194 -5.46 -7.82 -29.47
C ARG A 194 -4.72 -7.25 -28.26
N ILE A 195 -5.16 -7.58 -27.05
CA ILE A 195 -4.40 -7.32 -25.84
C ILE A 195 -3.10 -8.14 -25.92
N PRO A 196 -1.92 -7.53 -25.75
CA PRO A 196 -0.67 -8.26 -25.75
C PRO A 196 -0.68 -9.37 -24.69
N ARG A 197 0.05 -10.45 -24.95
CA ARG A 197 0.27 -11.51 -23.94
C ARG A 197 1.03 -10.89 -22.77
N CYS A 198 0.69 -11.30 -21.55
CA CYS A 198 1.42 -10.84 -20.35
C CYS A 198 1.39 -9.31 -20.19
N TRP A 199 0.19 -8.76 -20.03
CA TRP A 199 -0.05 -7.33 -20.11
C TRP A 199 -0.97 -6.84 -19.00
N ALA A 200 -0.62 -5.72 -18.38
CA ALA A 200 -1.47 -5.03 -17.42
C ALA A 200 -2.17 -3.84 -18.08
N THR A 201 -3.44 -3.65 -17.73
CA THR A 201 -4.27 -2.52 -18.16
C THR A 201 -4.91 -1.89 -16.94
N VAL A 202 -4.77 -0.57 -16.82
CA VAL A 202 -5.34 0.20 -15.73
C VAL A 202 -6.23 1.28 -16.32
N THR A 203 -7.47 1.32 -15.88
CA THR A 203 -8.49 2.26 -16.37
C THR A 203 -9.17 2.94 -15.21
N SER A 204 -9.50 4.23 -15.36
CA SER A 204 -10.24 4.98 -14.35
C SER A 204 -11.73 5.01 -14.66
N GLY A 205 -12.54 4.90 -13.61
CA GLY A 205 -13.98 4.85 -13.69
C GLY A 205 -14.49 3.64 -14.46
N ILE A 206 -15.60 3.80 -15.17
CA ILE A 206 -16.28 2.73 -15.92
C ILE A 206 -15.58 2.54 -17.28
N GLY A 207 -14.28 2.25 -17.25
CA GLY A 207 -13.46 2.01 -18.44
C GLY A 207 -13.37 3.19 -19.41
N ARG A 208 -13.55 4.44 -18.95
CA ARG A 208 -13.60 5.62 -19.83
C ARG A 208 -12.23 6.17 -20.19
N GLU A 209 -11.28 6.08 -19.27
CA GLU A 209 -9.94 6.65 -19.42
C GLU A 209 -8.90 5.60 -19.04
N GLN A 210 -8.03 5.25 -19.99
CA GLN A 210 -6.90 4.39 -19.72
C GLN A 210 -5.82 5.21 -19.00
N LEU A 211 -5.51 4.84 -17.76
CA LEU A 211 -4.45 5.48 -17.00
C LEU A 211 -3.09 5.07 -17.55
N PHE A 212 -2.86 3.76 -17.70
CA PHE A 212 -1.70 3.23 -18.40
C PHE A 212 -1.89 1.76 -18.78
N ASN A 213 -0.95 1.25 -19.58
CA ASN A 213 -0.78 -0.17 -19.83
C ASN A 213 0.70 -0.54 -19.96
N GLY A 214 1.04 -1.82 -19.79
CA GLY A 214 2.43 -2.23 -19.88
C GLY A 214 2.66 -3.73 -19.71
N SER A 215 3.82 -4.19 -20.19
CA SER A 215 4.22 -5.59 -20.06
C SER A 215 4.60 -5.92 -18.63
N ILE A 216 4.01 -6.98 -18.08
CA ILE A 216 4.36 -7.53 -16.76
C ILE A 216 5.37 -8.69 -16.88
N CYS A 217 5.73 -9.07 -18.11
CA CYS A 217 6.76 -10.06 -18.38
C CYS A 217 8.11 -9.40 -18.57
N ARG A 218 9.16 -10.14 -18.22
CA ARG A 218 10.51 -9.72 -18.54
C ARG A 218 10.76 -9.98 -20.01
N THR A 219 10.68 -8.93 -20.83
CA THR A 219 11.21 -8.99 -22.18
C THR A 219 12.72 -9.17 -22.08
N ASN A 220 13.27 -10.23 -22.65
CA ASN A 220 14.73 -10.31 -22.82
C ASN A 220 15.16 -9.02 -23.52
N MET A 221 15.98 -8.22 -22.83
CA MET A 221 16.42 -6.91 -23.32
C MET A 221 17.01 -7.07 -24.72
N GLY A 222 16.33 -6.46 -25.69
CA GLY A 222 16.68 -6.57 -27.09
C GLY A 222 15.84 -5.69 -28.01
N HIS A 223 14.59 -5.36 -27.67
CA HIS A 223 13.77 -4.43 -28.46
C HIS A 223 12.79 -3.64 -27.58
N GLU A 224 13.27 -2.55 -26.98
CA GLU A 224 12.39 -1.39 -26.81
C GLU A 224 12.11 -0.83 -28.22
N GLY A 225 10.84 -0.73 -28.58
CA GLY A 225 10.42 -0.11 -29.83
C GLY A 225 10.44 -1.03 -31.05
N SER A 226 9.61 -2.08 -31.06
CA SER A 226 8.93 -2.48 -32.29
C SER A 226 7.84 -3.51 -31.98
N VAL A 227 6.67 -3.31 -32.60
CA VAL A 227 5.68 -4.38 -32.83
C VAL A 227 6.32 -5.37 -33.79
N SER A 228 7.26 -6.19 -33.31
CA SER A 228 8.01 -7.12 -34.14
C SER A 228 7.38 -8.50 -34.09
N ARG A 229 6.77 -8.84 -35.23
CA ARG A 229 6.51 -10.21 -35.69
C ARG A 229 7.82 -11.00 -35.64
N SER A 230 8.09 -11.71 -34.56
CA SER A 230 9.02 -12.84 -34.61
C SER A 230 8.72 -13.85 -33.52
N GLY A 231 7.99 -14.90 -33.90
CA GLY A 231 8.00 -16.14 -33.16
C GLY A 231 9.40 -16.74 -33.21
N ARG A 232 10.08 -16.79 -32.07
CA ARG A 232 11.16 -17.74 -31.79
C ARG A 232 11.40 -17.82 -30.29
N GLY A 233 10.90 -18.90 -29.69
CA GLY A 233 11.41 -19.42 -28.41
C GLY A 233 10.75 -18.94 -27.12
N GLU A 234 9.60 -18.27 -27.14
CA GLU A 234 8.83 -18.09 -25.90
C GLU A 234 8.11 -19.40 -25.56
N SER A 235 8.43 -19.97 -24.40
CA SER A 235 7.78 -21.17 -23.87
C SER A 235 6.25 -21.04 -24.02
N HIS A 236 5.65 -21.97 -24.78
CA HIS A 236 4.21 -22.08 -25.01
C HIS A 236 3.45 -22.53 -23.74
N SER A 237 4.01 -22.33 -22.55
CA SER A 237 3.32 -22.61 -21.30
C SER A 237 2.28 -21.53 -21.02
N PRO A 238 1.08 -21.92 -20.54
CA PRO A 238 0.09 -20.96 -20.09
C PRO A 238 0.70 -20.07 -19.02
N LEU A 239 0.50 -18.77 -19.18
CA LEU A 239 0.93 -17.75 -18.25
C LEU A 239 -0.26 -17.27 -17.47
N GLU A 240 -0.13 -17.22 -16.17
CA GLU A 240 -1.15 -16.69 -15.27
C GLU A 240 -0.59 -15.53 -14.47
N VAL A 241 -1.49 -14.74 -13.90
CA VAL A 241 -1.14 -13.58 -13.10
C VAL A 241 -1.90 -13.69 -11.79
N ALA A 242 -1.19 -13.53 -10.68
CA ALA A 242 -1.80 -13.45 -9.36
C ALA A 242 -2.60 -12.13 -9.25
N PRO A 243 -3.55 -12.02 -8.30
CA PRO A 243 -4.27 -10.78 -8.06
C PRO A 243 -3.28 -9.61 -7.86
N PRO A 244 -3.38 -8.50 -8.63
CA PRO A 244 -2.52 -7.35 -8.45
C PRO A 244 -2.60 -6.76 -7.04
N ALA A 245 -1.48 -6.25 -6.54
CA ALA A 245 -1.40 -5.64 -5.21
C ALA A 245 -1.12 -4.13 -5.30
N LEU A 246 -1.61 -3.39 -4.30
CA LEU A 246 -1.44 -1.94 -4.18
C LEU A 246 -0.35 -1.61 -3.16
N MET A 247 0.72 -0.98 -3.62
CA MET A 247 1.76 -0.46 -2.73
C MET A 247 1.56 1.05 -2.58
N PRO A 248 1.44 1.61 -1.37
CA PRO A 248 1.40 3.06 -1.22
C PRO A 248 2.66 3.70 -1.81
N ALA A 249 2.49 4.69 -2.68
CA ALA A 249 3.59 5.34 -3.36
C ALA A 249 4.54 6.03 -2.36
N ALA A 250 5.83 6.12 -2.67
CA ALA A 250 6.85 6.65 -1.76
C ALA A 250 6.54 8.09 -1.28
N ASP A 251 5.96 8.89 -2.18
CA ASP A 251 5.52 10.27 -1.99
C ASP A 251 4.31 10.42 -1.06
N THR A 252 3.53 9.35 -0.84
CA THR A 252 2.44 9.30 0.16
C THR A 252 2.98 9.42 1.60
N TYR A 253 4.23 9.01 1.83
CA TYR A 253 4.83 9.00 3.17
C TYR A 253 5.51 10.32 3.58
N LEU A 254 5.58 11.32 2.68
CA LEU A 254 6.18 12.62 2.96
C LEU A 254 5.20 13.52 3.73
N PRO A 255 5.44 13.80 5.04
CA PRO A 255 4.53 14.60 5.85
C PRO A 255 4.44 16.03 5.31
N GLY A 256 3.23 16.50 5.02
CA GLY A 256 2.99 17.88 4.60
C GLY A 256 3.21 18.15 3.10
N SER A 257 3.37 17.12 2.27
CA SER A 257 3.38 17.32 0.81
C SER A 257 2.03 17.94 0.39
N LYS A 258 2.10 19.08 -0.31
CA LYS A 258 0.90 19.77 -0.83
C LYS A 258 0.15 18.91 -1.85
N ALA A 259 0.80 17.88 -2.40
CA ALA A 259 0.26 16.92 -3.33
C ALA A 259 -0.80 16.00 -2.66
N VAL A 260 -0.48 15.35 -1.53
CA VAL A 260 -1.42 14.45 -0.81
C VAL A 260 -2.66 15.20 -0.31
N LYS A 261 -2.51 16.48 0.08
CA LYS A 261 -3.65 17.32 0.48
C LYS A 261 -4.59 17.71 -0.67
N ARG A 262 -4.15 17.63 -1.93
CA ARG A 262 -4.92 18.08 -3.11
C ARG A 262 -5.48 16.94 -3.96
N ARG A 263 -4.77 15.81 -4.05
CA ARG A 263 -5.07 14.69 -4.97
C ARG A 263 -5.19 13.33 -4.29
N GLY A 264 -5.35 13.25 -2.97
CA GLY A 264 -5.38 11.96 -2.28
C GLY A 264 -4.01 11.26 -2.28
N ALA A 265 -3.96 10.06 -1.71
CA ALA A 265 -2.76 9.21 -1.69
C ALA A 265 -2.74 8.34 -2.94
N THR A 266 -1.60 8.28 -3.64
CA THR A 266 -1.41 7.43 -4.82
C THR A 266 -0.84 6.07 -4.41
N SER A 267 -1.10 5.07 -5.24
CA SER A 267 -0.55 3.73 -5.09
C SER A 267 0.22 3.29 -6.33
N ASP A 268 1.41 2.74 -6.12
CA ASP A 268 2.14 1.97 -7.12
C ASP A 268 1.47 0.58 -7.24
N LEU A 269 1.47 0.01 -8.44
CA LEU A 269 0.83 -1.26 -8.77
C LEU A 269 1.88 -2.36 -8.89
N VAL A 270 1.64 -3.48 -8.21
CA VAL A 270 2.53 -4.64 -8.22
C VAL A 270 1.83 -5.82 -8.87
N PHE A 271 2.53 -6.48 -9.78
CA PHE A 271 2.04 -7.64 -10.52
C PHE A 271 2.99 -8.82 -10.31
N LEU A 272 2.44 -10.02 -10.24
CA LEU A 272 3.20 -11.27 -10.11
C LEU A 272 2.66 -12.26 -11.14
N ASN A 273 3.54 -12.80 -11.99
CA ASN A 273 3.17 -13.81 -12.96
C ASN A 273 3.62 -15.22 -12.56
N SER A 274 3.07 -16.24 -13.23
CA SER A 274 3.29 -17.65 -12.89
C SER A 274 4.72 -18.15 -13.10
N ARG A 275 5.55 -17.37 -13.82
CA ARG A 275 6.99 -17.59 -13.96
C ARG A 275 7.79 -17.07 -12.77
N GLY A 276 7.15 -16.41 -11.80
CA GLY A 276 7.80 -15.83 -10.63
C GLY A 276 8.49 -14.50 -10.92
N GLU A 277 8.02 -13.76 -11.92
CA GLU A 277 8.44 -12.37 -12.20
C GLU A 277 7.50 -11.41 -11.47
N VAL A 278 8.07 -10.49 -10.71
CA VAL A 278 7.34 -9.41 -10.04
C VAL A 278 7.69 -8.09 -10.69
N THR A 279 6.68 -7.33 -11.08
CA THR A 279 6.83 -6.03 -11.74
C THR A 279 6.10 -4.96 -10.95
N MET A 280 6.74 -3.82 -10.72
CA MET A 280 6.10 -2.66 -10.09
C MET A 280 6.02 -1.49 -11.07
N TYR A 281 4.84 -0.89 -11.16
CA TYR A 281 4.54 0.29 -11.96
C TYR A 281 4.11 1.44 -11.06
N ALA A 282 4.55 2.65 -11.40
CA ALA A 282 3.95 3.88 -10.89
C ALA A 282 2.63 4.16 -11.61
N ILE A 283 1.80 5.04 -11.03
CA ILE A 283 0.49 5.39 -11.60
C ILE A 283 0.57 6.09 -12.97
N ASP A 284 1.72 6.69 -13.30
CA ASP A 284 1.98 7.31 -14.60
C ASP A 284 2.39 6.30 -15.69
N GLY A 285 2.41 5.00 -15.36
CA GLY A 285 2.85 3.92 -16.25
C GLY A 285 4.37 3.69 -16.27
N THR A 286 5.16 4.44 -15.49
CA THR A 286 6.60 4.21 -15.39
C THR A 286 6.88 2.91 -14.63
N LYS A 287 7.59 1.98 -15.25
CA LYS A 287 8.08 0.75 -14.58
C LYS A 287 9.14 1.14 -13.55
N ARG A 288 8.87 0.91 -12.26
CA ARG A 288 9.82 1.17 -11.17
C ARG A 288 10.96 0.17 -11.20
N TRP A 289 10.60 -1.11 -11.27
CA TRP A 289 11.54 -2.24 -11.31
C TRP A 289 10.81 -3.51 -11.74
N GLN A 290 11.60 -4.51 -12.11
CA GLN A 290 11.13 -5.87 -12.39
C GLN A 290 12.15 -6.88 -11.88
N LEU A 291 11.68 -7.91 -11.17
CA LEU A 291 12.51 -8.82 -10.40
C LEU A 291 12.05 -10.27 -10.55
N GLN A 292 13.01 -11.19 -10.68
CA GLN A 292 12.76 -12.63 -10.62
C GLN A 292 12.87 -13.13 -9.16
N VAL A 293 11.77 -13.68 -8.65
CA VAL A 293 11.67 -14.21 -7.27
C VAL A 293 11.44 -15.72 -7.19
N HIS A 294 11.25 -16.39 -8.34
CA HIS A 294 11.09 -17.85 -8.44
C HIS A 294 9.91 -18.42 -7.64
N THR A 295 8.88 -17.61 -7.38
CA THR A 295 7.60 -18.05 -6.83
C THR A 295 6.70 -18.52 -7.97
N THR A 296 6.98 -19.71 -8.51
CA THR A 296 6.29 -20.25 -9.69
C THR A 296 5.04 -21.03 -9.31
N TRP A 297 4.08 -21.10 -10.23
CA TRP A 297 2.94 -22.01 -10.14
C TRP A 297 2.42 -22.35 -11.55
N HIS A 298 1.63 -23.41 -11.64
CA HIS A 298 0.93 -23.79 -12.85
C HIS A 298 -0.46 -24.25 -12.48
N ARG A 299 -1.46 -23.91 -13.30
CA ARG A 299 -2.79 -24.48 -13.20
C ARG A 299 -2.82 -25.77 -14.01
N SER A 300 -2.92 -26.89 -13.31
CA SER A 300 -3.16 -28.17 -13.95
C SER A 300 -4.65 -28.28 -14.26
N GLY A 301 -4.96 -28.51 -15.54
CA GLY A 301 -6.33 -28.79 -16.00
C GLY A 301 -6.74 -30.26 -15.86
N TYR A 302 -5.95 -31.07 -15.13
CA TYR A 302 -6.19 -32.49 -14.92
C TYR A 302 -6.78 -32.72 -13.54
N ASP A 303 -7.85 -33.51 -13.48
CA ASP A 303 -8.50 -33.92 -12.24
C ASP A 303 -7.49 -34.63 -11.32
N GLY A 304 -7.11 -34.00 -10.19
CA GLY A 304 -6.36 -34.63 -9.11
C GLY A 304 -5.12 -33.88 -8.59
N GLU A 305 -4.70 -32.78 -9.22
CA GLU A 305 -3.61 -31.94 -8.69
C GLU A 305 -4.18 -30.71 -7.96
N GLU A 306 -3.58 -30.36 -6.82
CA GLU A 306 -4.08 -29.31 -5.92
C GLU A 306 -4.06 -27.93 -6.60
N ASP A 307 -5.22 -27.26 -6.70
CA ASP A 307 -5.31 -25.91 -7.29
C ASP A 307 -4.52 -24.91 -6.44
N VAL A 308 -3.41 -24.43 -6.98
CA VAL A 308 -2.54 -23.45 -6.31
C VAL A 308 -3.29 -22.13 -6.17
N ALA A 309 -3.29 -21.54 -4.98
CA ALA A 309 -3.76 -20.17 -4.75
C ALA A 309 -2.57 -19.18 -4.72
N PRO A 310 -2.06 -18.74 -5.88
CA PRO A 310 -1.00 -17.75 -5.92
C PRO A 310 -1.49 -16.44 -5.34
N ALA A 311 -0.62 -15.73 -4.63
CA ALA A 311 -0.99 -14.49 -3.97
C ALA A 311 0.13 -13.47 -4.05
N LEU A 312 -0.28 -12.21 -4.19
CA LEU A 312 0.57 -11.05 -4.09
C LEU A 312 -0.08 -10.10 -3.10
N VAL A 313 0.59 -9.83 -1.98
CA VAL A 313 0.01 -9.05 -0.89
C VAL A 313 1.04 -8.04 -0.38
N THR A 314 0.65 -6.78 -0.29
CA THR A 314 1.45 -5.75 0.38
C THR A 314 1.07 -5.68 1.85
N PHE A 315 2.06 -5.53 2.74
CA PHE A 315 1.79 -5.54 4.17
C PHE A 315 2.73 -4.68 5.00
N ALA A 316 2.29 -4.37 6.20
CA ALA A 316 3.10 -3.75 7.23
C ALA A 316 3.79 -4.83 8.05
N PRO A 317 5.13 -4.84 8.18
CA PRO A 317 5.82 -5.81 9.04
C PRO A 317 5.46 -5.70 10.53
N ARG A 318 4.90 -4.56 10.95
CA ARG A 318 4.40 -4.30 12.30
C ARG A 318 2.90 -4.09 12.28
N VAL A 319 2.22 -4.54 13.33
CA VAL A 319 0.79 -4.29 13.52
C VAL A 319 0.53 -2.79 13.59
N GLY A 320 -0.37 -2.29 12.73
CA GLY A 320 -0.65 -0.85 12.61
C GLY A 320 0.51 0.01 12.08
N GLY A 321 1.57 -0.63 11.59
CA GLY A 321 2.71 0.03 10.95
C GLY A 321 2.42 0.50 9.53
N ARG A 322 3.45 1.00 8.86
CA ARG A 322 3.39 1.36 7.44
C ARG A 322 3.55 0.12 6.58
N VAL A 323 2.88 0.13 5.42
CA VAL A 323 3.07 -0.90 4.40
C VAL A 323 4.45 -0.74 3.80
N GLU A 324 5.34 -1.70 4.08
CA GLU A 324 6.77 -1.63 3.78
C GLU A 324 7.33 -2.96 3.25
N ALA A 325 6.47 -3.92 2.94
CA ALA A 325 6.85 -5.21 2.39
C ALA A 325 5.81 -5.74 1.42
N ILE A 326 6.27 -6.56 0.48
CA ILE A 326 5.45 -7.26 -0.50
C ILE A 326 5.72 -8.75 -0.34
N LEU A 327 4.66 -9.54 -0.18
CA LEU A 327 4.71 -11.00 -0.17
C LEU A 327 4.25 -11.51 -1.53
N ALA A 328 5.13 -12.23 -2.23
CA ALA A 328 4.80 -13.03 -3.40
C ALA A 328 4.74 -14.50 -2.99
N SER A 329 3.66 -15.21 -3.29
CA SER A 329 3.45 -16.61 -2.93
C SER A 329 3.07 -17.42 -4.18
N GLY A 330 3.86 -18.45 -4.46
CA GLY A 330 3.58 -19.45 -5.50
C GLY A 330 3.31 -20.83 -4.90
N ALA A 331 3.51 -21.89 -5.67
CA ALA A 331 3.19 -23.26 -5.25
C ALA A 331 4.09 -23.79 -4.13
N GLN A 332 5.41 -23.55 -4.23
CA GLN A 332 6.42 -24.16 -3.35
C GLN A 332 7.33 -23.14 -2.67
N ILE A 333 7.27 -21.88 -3.11
CA ILE A 333 8.13 -20.81 -2.64
C ILE A 333 7.26 -19.57 -2.43
N ALA A 334 7.47 -18.91 -1.30
CA ALA A 334 7.08 -17.53 -1.09
C ALA A 334 8.33 -16.65 -0.95
N ALA A 335 8.21 -15.38 -1.29
CA ALA A 335 9.29 -14.40 -1.19
C ALA A 335 8.75 -13.09 -0.61
N VAL A 336 9.53 -12.49 0.28
CA VAL A 336 9.28 -11.15 0.80
C VAL A 336 10.20 -10.19 0.06
N ILE A 337 9.65 -9.10 -0.44
CA ILE A 337 10.31 -8.13 -1.33
C ILE A 337 10.13 -6.73 -0.71
N SER A 338 11.18 -5.91 -0.79
CA SER A 338 11.10 -4.50 -0.42
C SER A 338 10.36 -3.69 -1.49
N PRO A 339 9.78 -2.53 -1.15
CA PRO A 339 9.19 -1.62 -2.11
C PRO A 339 10.17 -1.13 -3.18
N THR A 340 11.47 -1.14 -2.86
CA THR A 340 12.57 -0.76 -3.76
C THR A 340 13.03 -1.89 -4.70
N GLY A 341 12.42 -3.09 -4.63
CA GLY A 341 12.74 -4.20 -5.53
C GLY A 341 13.88 -5.11 -5.05
N HIS A 342 14.15 -5.19 -3.75
CA HIS A 342 15.10 -6.15 -3.18
C HIS A 342 14.41 -7.35 -2.55
N LYS A 343 14.97 -8.56 -2.76
CA LYS A 343 14.52 -9.77 -2.05
C LYS A 343 14.99 -9.70 -0.60
N LEU A 344 14.03 -9.65 0.32
CA LEU A 344 14.30 -9.62 1.76
C LEU A 344 14.40 -11.04 2.32
N GLN A 345 13.47 -11.92 1.94
CA GLN A 345 13.43 -13.30 2.45
C GLN A 345 12.88 -14.25 1.39
N LYS A 346 13.40 -15.48 1.36
CA LYS A 346 12.81 -16.61 0.64
C LYS A 346 12.28 -17.61 1.66
N ILE A 347 11.08 -18.12 1.42
CA ILE A 347 10.37 -19.06 2.30
C ILE A 347 10.04 -20.28 1.46
N ALA A 348 10.53 -21.45 1.87
CA ALA A 348 10.11 -22.72 1.29
C ALA A 348 8.76 -23.10 1.88
N LEU A 349 7.79 -23.38 1.02
CA LEU A 349 6.45 -23.81 1.42
C LEU A 349 6.45 -25.33 1.50
N PRO A 350 6.03 -25.92 2.63
CA PRO A 350 5.99 -27.37 2.77
C PRO A 350 4.90 -28.02 1.90
N ASN A 351 3.80 -27.30 1.67
CA ASN A 351 2.67 -27.74 0.87
C ASN A 351 2.14 -26.58 0.02
N VAL A 352 1.35 -26.91 -1.01
CA VAL A 352 0.73 -25.95 -1.89
C VAL A 352 -0.31 -25.12 -1.14
N PRO A 353 -0.28 -23.77 -1.23
CA PRO A 353 -1.32 -22.93 -0.66
C PRO A 353 -2.67 -23.17 -1.33
N THR A 354 -3.71 -23.43 -0.53
CA THR A 354 -5.09 -23.62 -1.01
C THR A 354 -5.91 -22.33 -1.02
N SER A 355 -5.43 -21.30 -0.33
CA SER A 355 -6.01 -19.95 -0.38
C SER A 355 -4.93 -18.88 -0.12
N PRO A 356 -5.21 -17.60 -0.43
CA PRO A 356 -4.23 -16.54 -0.23
C PRO A 356 -3.73 -16.47 1.22
N PRO A 357 -2.40 -16.33 1.45
CA PRO A 357 -1.84 -16.22 2.78
C PRO A 357 -2.42 -15.05 3.57
N ARG A 358 -2.52 -15.22 4.89
CA ARG A 358 -3.01 -14.20 5.82
C ARG A 358 -1.86 -13.67 6.65
N LEU A 359 -1.90 -12.37 6.92
CA LEU A 359 -0.90 -11.67 7.72
C LEU A 359 -1.56 -11.21 9.00
N VAL A 360 -1.17 -11.83 10.11
CA VAL A 360 -1.79 -11.64 11.43
C VAL A 360 -0.70 -11.81 12.48
N ASP A 361 -0.69 -10.96 13.50
CA ASP A 361 0.10 -11.17 14.71
C ASP A 361 -0.52 -12.30 15.54
N LEU A 362 0.07 -13.50 15.45
CA LEU A 362 -0.47 -14.71 16.08
C LEU A 362 0.10 -14.92 17.49
N ASN A 363 1.30 -14.40 17.76
CA ASN A 363 1.99 -14.57 19.04
C ASN A 363 1.87 -13.34 19.97
N GLY A 364 1.30 -12.24 19.49
CA GLY A 364 1.12 -10.99 20.22
C GLY A 364 2.40 -10.14 20.36
N ASP A 365 3.42 -10.35 19.52
CA ASP A 365 4.69 -9.62 19.61
C ASP A 365 4.69 -8.27 18.86
N GLY A 366 3.57 -7.93 18.21
CA GLY A 366 3.39 -6.71 17.45
C GLY A 366 4.00 -6.75 16.04
N LEU A 367 4.50 -7.89 15.59
CA LEU A 367 4.89 -8.17 14.21
C LEU A 367 3.80 -8.97 13.51
N ASN A 368 3.59 -8.73 12.22
CA ASN A 368 2.64 -9.55 11.46
C ASN A 368 3.32 -10.85 11.05
N ASP A 369 2.76 -11.98 11.50
CA ASP A 369 3.17 -13.32 11.10
C ASP A 369 2.46 -13.75 9.82
N LEU A 370 3.01 -14.77 9.16
CA LEU A 370 2.46 -15.32 7.93
C LEU A 370 1.76 -16.65 8.19
N LEU A 371 0.45 -16.68 7.99
CA LEU A 371 -0.40 -17.87 8.06
C LEU A 371 -0.71 -18.35 6.63
N ILE A 372 -0.32 -19.57 6.30
CA ILE A 372 -0.51 -20.17 4.98
C ILE A 372 -1.49 -21.34 5.10
N PRO A 373 -2.70 -21.20 4.57
CA PRO A 373 -3.66 -22.29 4.48
C PRO A 373 -3.23 -23.32 3.45
N VAL A 374 -3.26 -24.59 3.83
CA VAL A 374 -2.90 -25.74 2.97
C VAL A 374 -3.97 -26.82 3.09
N GLN A 375 -3.90 -27.85 2.26
CA GLN A 375 -4.81 -28.98 2.41
C GLN A 375 -4.59 -29.67 3.77
N GLY A 376 -5.66 -29.76 4.57
CA GLY A 376 -5.63 -30.43 5.88
C GLY A 376 -5.12 -29.60 7.06
N GLY A 377 -4.75 -28.32 6.88
CA GLY A 377 -4.31 -27.48 7.98
C GLY A 377 -3.72 -26.12 7.60
N PHE A 378 -2.84 -25.60 8.45
CA PHE A 378 -2.19 -24.31 8.27
C PHE A 378 -0.71 -24.40 8.69
N TYR A 379 0.15 -23.69 7.96
CA TYR A 379 1.52 -23.41 8.39
C TYR A 379 1.64 -21.96 8.86
N VAL A 380 2.39 -21.75 9.94
CA VAL A 380 2.65 -20.44 10.52
C VAL A 380 4.14 -20.14 10.46
N PHE A 381 4.49 -19.03 9.84
CA PHE A 381 5.85 -18.49 9.81
C PHE A 381 5.89 -17.23 10.66
N LEU A 382 6.61 -17.33 11.79
CA LEU A 382 6.74 -16.22 12.74
C LEU A 382 7.79 -15.22 12.26
N GLN A 383 7.43 -13.94 12.25
CA GLN A 383 8.38 -12.89 11.94
C GLN A 383 9.31 -12.67 13.15
N ARG A 384 10.62 -12.54 12.91
CA ARG A 384 11.58 -12.20 13.97
C ARG A 384 12.33 -10.94 13.61
N ALA A 385 12.33 -9.97 14.52
CA ALA A 385 13.22 -8.82 14.40
C ALA A 385 14.66 -9.29 14.58
N GLN A 386 15.42 -9.37 13.49
CA GLN A 386 16.87 -9.51 13.59
C GLN A 386 17.44 -8.15 13.99
N SER A 387 17.84 -8.00 15.24
CA SER A 387 18.64 -6.85 15.67
C SER A 387 20.00 -6.94 14.97
N GLY A 388 20.31 -5.92 14.16
CA GLY A 388 21.60 -5.81 13.47
C GLY A 388 22.75 -5.50 14.46
N GLN A 389 23.00 -6.38 15.43
CA GLN A 389 24.05 -6.17 16.42
C GLN A 389 25.44 -6.18 15.78
N LEU A 390 25.65 -6.93 14.70
CA LEU A 390 26.95 -7.07 14.02
C LEU A 390 27.54 -5.75 13.47
N PRO A 391 26.82 -4.93 12.67
CA PRO A 391 27.38 -3.65 12.20
C PRO A 391 27.57 -2.63 13.33
N PHE A 392 26.71 -2.65 14.36
CA PHE A 392 26.82 -1.72 15.49
C PHE A 392 28.02 -2.04 16.39
N THR A 393 28.24 -3.32 16.73
CA THR A 393 29.40 -3.74 17.52
C THR A 393 30.70 -3.52 16.75
N ALA A 394 30.71 -3.77 15.43
CA ALA A 394 31.85 -3.47 14.58
C ALA A 394 32.16 -1.95 14.53
N MET A 395 31.15 -1.10 14.34
CA MET A 395 31.35 0.36 14.40
C MET A 395 31.83 0.84 15.76
N LEU A 396 31.26 0.32 16.84
CA LEU A 396 31.68 0.65 18.20
C LEU A 396 33.14 0.21 18.45
N GLY A 397 33.52 -0.97 17.96
CA GLY A 397 34.90 -1.45 18.00
C GLY A 397 35.86 -0.54 17.25
N ILE A 398 35.53 -0.15 16.02
CA ILE A 398 36.33 0.79 15.22
C ILE A 398 36.46 2.15 15.94
N LEU A 399 35.36 2.65 16.52
CA LEU A 399 35.37 3.91 17.27
C LEU A 399 36.30 3.84 18.49
N ILE A 400 36.25 2.75 19.26
CA ILE A 400 37.11 2.54 20.43
C ILE A 400 38.59 2.50 20.01
N VAL A 401 38.92 1.79 18.93
CA VAL A 401 40.29 1.73 18.41
C VAL A 401 40.77 3.11 17.94
N ALA A 402 39.92 3.87 17.25
CA ALA A 402 40.25 5.23 16.82
C ALA A 402 40.50 6.16 18.02
N MET A 403 39.66 6.08 19.07
CA MET A 403 39.85 6.86 20.29
C MET A 403 41.14 6.48 21.02
N ALA A 404 41.50 5.20 21.08
CA ALA A 404 42.76 4.74 21.65
C ALA A 404 43.97 5.27 20.86
N MET A 405 43.93 5.22 19.52
CA MET A 405 45.01 5.80 18.69
C MET A 405 45.18 7.30 18.94
N VAL A 406 44.08 8.06 18.99
CA VAL A 406 44.14 9.50 19.29
C VAL A 406 44.73 9.74 20.68
N TYR A 407 44.33 8.97 21.68
CA TYR A 407 44.88 9.07 23.03
C TYR A 407 46.40 8.82 23.05
N PHE A 408 46.87 7.73 22.42
CA PHE A 408 48.31 7.42 22.38
C PHE A 408 49.14 8.42 21.57
N THR A 409 48.58 8.97 20.47
CA THR A 409 49.27 10.00 19.68
C THR A 409 49.34 11.34 20.42
N GLN A 410 48.35 11.69 21.24
CA GLN A 410 48.38 12.89 22.08
C GLN A 410 49.25 12.74 23.33
N GLN A 411 49.49 11.50 23.78
CA GLN A 411 50.37 11.20 24.92
C GLN A 411 51.85 11.12 24.58
N GLN A 412 52.26 11.23 23.32
CA GLN A 412 53.68 11.40 23.01
C GLN A 412 54.13 12.79 23.47
N PRO A 413 54.97 12.88 24.53
CA PRO A 413 55.56 14.15 24.93
C PRO A 413 56.43 14.63 23.77
N GLY A 414 56.38 15.93 23.46
CA GLY A 414 57.22 16.55 22.45
C GLY A 414 58.67 16.11 22.63
N GLY A 415 59.16 15.30 21.68
CA GLY A 415 60.54 14.86 21.64
C GLY A 415 61.44 16.08 21.42
N ASP A 416 62.24 16.38 22.44
CA ASP A 416 63.15 17.51 22.52
C ASP A 416 64.00 17.70 21.26
N ALA A 417 64.06 18.96 20.84
CA ALA A 417 64.99 19.47 19.85
C ALA A 417 66.44 19.09 20.20
N ARG A 418 67.15 18.54 19.21
CA ARG A 418 68.56 18.13 19.25
C ARG A 418 69.45 19.21 19.90
N GLY A 419 69.96 18.92 21.10
CA GLY A 419 71.14 19.56 21.65
C GLY A 419 72.40 19.13 20.89
N SER A 420 72.93 20.03 20.06
CA SER A 420 74.29 19.94 19.52
C SER A 420 75.30 20.04 20.66
N LYS A 421 76.15 19.02 20.85
CA LYS A 421 77.29 19.13 21.77
C LYS A 421 78.44 19.92 21.10
N PRO A 422 79.12 20.80 21.85
CA PRO A 422 80.25 21.59 21.34
C PRO A 422 81.52 20.76 21.23
N GLN A 423 82.28 21.03 20.17
CA GLN A 423 83.62 20.53 19.90
C GLN A 423 84.59 21.08 20.97
N ARG A 424 85.35 20.20 21.62
CA ARG A 424 86.43 20.56 22.56
C ARG A 424 87.77 20.38 21.83
N SER A 425 88.53 21.46 21.70
CA SER A 425 89.91 21.44 21.19
C SER A 425 90.88 20.97 22.28
N THR A 426 91.91 20.24 21.88
CA THR A 426 93.27 20.36 22.43
C THR A 426 94.26 20.09 21.31
N ASP A 427 95.20 21.03 21.21
CA ASP A 427 96.55 21.03 20.61
C ASP A 427 96.74 20.86 19.09
#